data_AF-A0A1Y1U9Z5-F1
#
_entry.id   AF-A0A1Y1U9Z5-F1
#
_cell.length_a   1.000
_cell.length_b   1.000
_cell.length_c   1.000
_cell.angle_alpha   90.00
_cell.angle_beta   90.00
_cell.angle_gamma   90.00
#
_symmetry.space_group_name_H-M   'P 1'
#
loop_
_entity.id
_entity.type
_entity.pdbx_description
1 polymer ?
#
loop_
_entity_poly.entity_id
_entity_poly.type
_entity_poly.pdbx_seq_one_letter_code
_entity_poly.pdbx_strand_id
1 'polypeptide(L)'
;MNDTSDPLQRLGASLFLTIIANADFGAILNAERVCRSWRALIVKHTKSIWTRECRSVGVEAKHMAFLEAFESRPVLSWSGDPDEMEHQDPNEESRVDWRGICKSRVELDRNWRWGRCRDGWIAPADNAVWRFQIDPEQQTTIVSSRMGGLVIHDTSPQLLGPISHIRDVHPAAHVELAMGHVVFDIGEVNLTLQVYRTQSAINRSNHPTPAPNQRPRLTASAVGSPGFNGKTWARALPRGHLLYYRTISPPTECHAFRARVDREGQKERAVLATAGSEALYIWDLDDASRVERISIPQGQRHSVQYVEFDEEYIFVCSLLQMHIYSRRTRTHILSFPPDPENIYTTASQAFALDTLHDVAPVQSPNGRMAMGRAELTATDRGSDVWRRVLERSTEAGLTRQRGSDSVVMDFTACHYTPTDLICTARLGVILIVRNYRAALASPSFEERQRRVVDSTVWLGTGSAVHLLAVHDTQVAAVMSTALISFDTRSLASTPPHLNVHAPLGMHPEGLSLASCVQMDRKKLYFSYWAAGEHEANPHAQLPMEALQASGMCIRVLDFSVPAN
;
A
#
# COMPACT_ATOMS: atom_id res chain seq x y z
N MET A 1 17.71 -46.90 -39.88
CA MET A 1 16.60 -46.37 -39.06
C MET A 1 17.24 -45.46 -38.03
N ASN A 2 17.15 -44.15 -38.22
CA ASN A 2 17.75 -43.19 -37.29
C ASN A 2 16.96 -43.20 -35.99
N ASP A 3 17.65 -43.51 -34.91
CA ASP A 3 17.17 -43.50 -33.55
C ASP A 3 16.87 -42.05 -33.13
N THR A 4 15.71 -41.53 -33.53
CA THR A 4 15.23 -40.17 -33.19
C THR A 4 14.68 -40.16 -31.76
N SER A 5 15.42 -40.72 -30.83
CA SER A 5 15.10 -40.67 -29.42
C SER A 5 15.36 -39.26 -28.88
N ASP A 6 14.42 -38.75 -28.10
CA ASP A 6 14.55 -37.48 -27.41
C ASP A 6 15.79 -37.48 -26.49
N PRO A 7 16.79 -36.64 -26.76
CA PRO A 7 18.06 -36.65 -26.02
C PRO A 7 17.86 -36.30 -24.55
N LEU A 8 16.87 -35.48 -24.22
CA LEU A 8 16.63 -35.04 -22.85
C LEU A 8 15.90 -36.12 -22.02
N GLN A 9 15.07 -36.95 -22.66
CA GLN A 9 14.48 -38.12 -21.98
C GLN A 9 15.53 -39.20 -21.67
N ARG A 10 16.56 -39.34 -22.52
CA ARG A 10 17.66 -40.28 -22.29
C ARG A 10 18.54 -39.94 -21.10
N LEU A 11 18.57 -38.68 -20.66
CA LEU A 11 19.33 -38.25 -19.48
C LEU A 11 18.73 -38.76 -18.16
N GLY A 12 17.51 -39.31 -18.19
CA GLY A 12 16.76 -39.68 -17.00
C GLY A 12 16.08 -38.49 -16.32
N ALA A 13 15.09 -38.78 -15.47
CA ALA A 13 14.21 -37.77 -14.89
C ALA A 13 14.97 -36.72 -14.05
N SER A 14 16.00 -37.11 -13.31
CA SER A 14 16.74 -36.18 -12.43
C SER A 14 17.44 -35.08 -13.24
N LEU A 15 18.26 -35.45 -14.23
CA LEU A 15 18.98 -34.48 -15.06
C LEU A 15 18.02 -33.65 -15.91
N PHE A 16 16.96 -34.28 -16.45
CA PHE A 16 15.89 -33.57 -17.14
C PHE A 16 15.30 -32.46 -16.26
N LEU A 17 14.87 -32.80 -15.04
CA LEU A 17 14.28 -31.83 -14.11
C LEU A 17 15.28 -30.76 -13.69
N THR A 18 16.55 -31.08 -13.50
CA THR A 18 17.59 -30.07 -13.22
C THR A 18 17.76 -29.09 -14.38
N ILE A 19 17.75 -29.56 -15.62
CA ILE A 19 17.83 -28.69 -16.81
C ILE A 19 16.60 -27.79 -16.90
N ILE A 20 15.40 -28.36 -16.78
CA ILE A 20 14.14 -27.60 -16.86
C ILE A 20 14.01 -26.62 -15.70
N ALA A 21 14.33 -27.03 -14.48
CA ALA A 21 14.34 -26.16 -13.31
C ALA A 21 15.39 -25.05 -13.42
N ASN A 22 16.34 -25.13 -14.35
CA ASN A 22 17.30 -24.07 -14.65
C ASN A 22 16.91 -23.14 -15.81
N ALA A 23 15.90 -23.49 -16.58
CA ALA A 23 15.39 -22.66 -17.67
C ALA A 23 14.58 -21.45 -17.16
N ASP A 24 14.35 -20.46 -18.04
CA ASP A 24 13.47 -19.32 -17.74
C ASP A 24 11.98 -19.70 -17.84
N PHE A 25 11.10 -18.84 -17.34
CA PHE A 25 9.65 -19.02 -17.40
C PHE A 25 9.13 -19.43 -18.79
N GLY A 26 9.59 -18.76 -19.85
CA GLY A 26 9.13 -18.99 -21.22
C GLY A 26 9.57 -20.36 -21.75
N ALA A 27 10.81 -20.74 -21.49
CA ALA A 27 11.36 -22.03 -21.84
C ALA A 27 10.68 -23.18 -21.07
N ILE A 28 10.34 -23.01 -19.79
CA ILE A 28 9.58 -24.00 -19.02
C ILE A 28 8.18 -24.19 -19.65
N LEU A 29 7.48 -23.11 -19.99
CA LEU A 29 6.18 -23.19 -20.66
C LEU A 29 6.26 -23.85 -22.04
N ASN A 30 7.31 -23.59 -22.80
CA ASN A 30 7.53 -24.23 -24.09
C ASN A 30 7.87 -25.72 -23.92
N ALA A 31 8.64 -26.09 -22.89
CA ALA A 31 8.97 -27.47 -22.55
C ALA A 31 7.70 -28.31 -22.26
N GLU A 32 6.71 -27.74 -21.56
CA GLU A 32 5.40 -28.40 -21.35
C GLU A 32 4.65 -28.72 -22.66
N ARG A 33 4.99 -28.04 -23.77
CA ARG A 33 4.33 -28.18 -25.07
C ARG A 33 5.10 -29.11 -26.03
N VAL A 34 6.30 -29.54 -25.68
CA VAL A 34 7.14 -30.40 -26.54
C VAL A 34 6.50 -31.77 -26.75
N CYS A 35 6.21 -32.49 -25.67
CA CYS A 35 5.51 -33.77 -25.74
C CYS A 35 4.81 -34.12 -24.42
N ARG A 36 3.93 -35.14 -24.44
CA ARG A 36 3.17 -35.58 -23.25
C ARG A 36 4.07 -36.06 -22.10
N SER A 37 5.19 -36.71 -22.42
CA SER A 37 6.15 -37.22 -21.43
C SER A 37 6.80 -36.08 -20.63
N TRP A 38 7.28 -35.04 -21.33
CA TRP A 38 7.84 -33.84 -20.69
C TRP A 38 6.82 -33.16 -19.78
N ARG A 39 5.60 -32.94 -20.30
CA ARG A 39 4.52 -32.33 -19.52
C ARG A 39 4.22 -33.13 -18.26
N ALA A 40 4.12 -34.46 -18.36
CA ALA A 40 3.86 -35.33 -17.22
C ALA A 40 4.96 -35.21 -16.15
N LEU A 41 6.24 -35.20 -16.55
CA LEU A 41 7.36 -35.01 -15.62
C LEU A 41 7.34 -33.63 -14.97
N ILE A 42 7.09 -32.56 -15.74
CA ILE A 42 7.06 -31.18 -15.23
C ILE A 42 5.91 -31.01 -14.22
N VAL A 43 4.70 -31.48 -14.57
CA VAL A 43 3.52 -31.40 -13.70
C VAL A 43 3.74 -32.19 -12.41
N LYS A 44 4.32 -33.39 -12.50
CA LYS A 44 4.60 -34.23 -11.33
C LYS A 44 5.60 -33.60 -10.37
N HIS A 45 6.53 -32.78 -10.87
CA HIS A 45 7.61 -32.16 -10.09
C HIS A 45 7.46 -30.63 -10.00
N THR A 46 6.22 -30.15 -9.87
CA THR A 46 5.87 -28.72 -9.90
C THR A 46 6.68 -27.88 -8.91
N LYS A 47 6.84 -28.32 -7.66
CA LYS A 47 7.64 -27.62 -6.63
C LYS A 47 9.08 -27.37 -7.08
N SER A 48 9.80 -28.42 -7.48
CA SER A 48 11.21 -28.33 -7.84
C SER A 48 11.47 -27.40 -9.02
N ILE A 49 10.51 -27.27 -9.95
CA ILE A 49 10.62 -26.41 -11.12
C ILE A 49 10.16 -24.99 -10.81
N TRP A 50 8.95 -24.85 -10.27
CA TRP A 50 8.25 -23.57 -10.19
C TRP A 50 8.56 -22.77 -8.93
N THR A 51 9.01 -23.37 -7.83
CA THR A 51 9.33 -22.61 -6.60
C THR A 51 10.50 -21.64 -6.84
N ARG A 52 11.50 -22.01 -7.66
CA ARG A 52 12.57 -21.10 -8.07
C ARG A 52 12.03 -19.96 -8.94
N GLU A 53 11.18 -20.30 -9.90
CA GLU A 53 10.60 -19.32 -10.81
C GLU A 53 9.63 -18.36 -10.10
N CYS A 54 8.89 -18.84 -9.09
CA CYS A 54 8.09 -17.96 -8.22
C CYS A 54 8.96 -16.87 -7.58
N ARG A 55 10.19 -17.21 -7.15
CA ARG A 55 11.13 -16.21 -6.60
C ARG A 55 11.63 -15.25 -7.68
N SER A 56 11.96 -15.74 -8.89
CA SER A 56 12.46 -14.88 -9.99
C SER A 56 11.39 -13.88 -10.47
N VAL A 57 10.12 -14.29 -10.53
CA VAL A 57 9.00 -13.40 -10.87
C VAL A 57 8.53 -12.53 -9.69
N GLY A 58 9.26 -12.55 -8.57
CA GLY A 58 9.05 -11.67 -7.44
C GLY A 58 7.82 -12.00 -6.60
N VAL A 59 7.49 -13.29 -6.40
CA VAL A 59 6.57 -13.71 -5.33
C VAL A 59 7.23 -13.39 -3.98
N GLU A 60 6.51 -12.68 -3.13
CA GLU A 60 7.00 -12.20 -1.83
C GLU A 60 7.57 -13.34 -0.98
N ALA A 61 8.73 -13.10 -0.35
CA ALA A 61 9.39 -14.09 0.50
C ALA A 61 8.50 -14.64 1.63
N LYS A 62 7.66 -13.78 2.23
CA LYS A 62 6.69 -14.19 3.26
C LYS A 62 5.62 -15.13 2.71
N HIS A 63 5.12 -14.85 1.50
CA HIS A 63 4.17 -15.70 0.81
C HIS A 63 4.82 -17.03 0.42
N MET A 64 6.05 -17.00 -0.09
CA MET A 64 6.84 -18.21 -0.38
C MET A 64 7.02 -19.08 0.87
N ALA A 65 7.47 -18.49 1.99
CA ALA A 65 7.67 -19.22 3.24
C ALA A 65 6.38 -19.85 3.78
N PHE A 66 5.25 -19.13 3.66
CA PHE A 66 3.93 -19.67 4.02
C PHE A 66 3.56 -20.89 3.16
N LEU A 67 3.73 -20.80 1.84
CA LEU A 67 3.42 -21.89 0.91
C LEU A 67 4.33 -23.11 1.13
N GLU A 68 5.62 -22.90 1.35
CA GLU A 68 6.57 -23.97 1.64
C GLU A 68 6.25 -24.65 2.97
N ALA A 69 5.91 -23.88 4.00
CA ALA A 69 5.47 -24.41 5.28
C ALA A 69 4.16 -25.20 5.14
N PHE A 70 3.21 -24.69 4.37
CA PHE A 70 1.93 -25.36 4.11
C PHE A 70 2.15 -26.72 3.44
N GLU A 71 2.98 -26.79 2.40
CA GLU A 71 3.30 -28.02 1.68
C GLU A 71 4.12 -29.02 2.52
N SER A 72 4.88 -28.54 3.50
CA SER A 72 5.68 -29.39 4.41
C SER A 72 4.86 -30.02 5.54
N ARG A 73 3.61 -29.58 5.77
CA ARG A 73 2.78 -30.15 6.83
C ARG A 73 2.46 -31.61 6.49
N PRO A 74 2.75 -32.55 7.40
CA PRO A 74 2.31 -33.92 7.19
C PRO A 74 0.79 -33.91 7.07
N VAL A 75 0.26 -34.48 5.98
CA VAL A 75 -1.16 -34.77 5.86
C VAL A 75 -1.48 -35.64 7.07
N LEU A 76 -2.25 -35.12 8.02
CA LEU A 76 -2.75 -35.91 9.14
C LEU A 76 -3.56 -37.04 8.51
N SER A 77 -2.94 -38.22 8.43
CA SER A 77 -3.56 -39.45 7.96
C SER A 77 -4.84 -39.61 8.76
N TRP A 78 -5.96 -39.58 8.05
CA TRP A 78 -7.26 -39.85 8.60
C TRP A 78 -7.24 -41.30 9.12
N SER A 79 -7.33 -41.47 10.43
CA SER A 79 -7.46 -42.78 11.07
C SER A 79 -8.94 -43.15 11.09
N GLY A 80 -9.48 -43.62 9.97
CA GLY A 80 -10.88 -44.04 9.85
C GLY A 80 -11.00 -45.28 8.97
N ASP A 81 -11.37 -46.38 9.61
CA ASP A 81 -11.84 -47.69 9.13
C ASP A 81 -11.14 -48.40 7.93
N PRO A 82 -10.62 -49.63 8.10
CA PRO A 82 -10.01 -50.43 7.03
C PRO A 82 -10.97 -50.98 5.96
N ASP A 83 -12.27 -50.66 5.99
CA ASP A 83 -13.29 -51.21 5.07
C ASP A 83 -13.93 -50.18 4.11
N GLU A 84 -13.49 -48.91 4.08
CA GLU A 84 -13.98 -47.95 3.07
C GLU A 84 -13.18 -48.03 1.77
N MET A 85 -13.89 -48.35 0.67
CA MET A 85 -13.38 -48.51 -0.69
C MET A 85 -12.45 -47.36 -1.13
N GLU A 86 -11.37 -47.71 -1.84
CA GLU A 86 -10.44 -46.82 -2.55
C GLU A 86 -11.16 -45.78 -3.42
N HIS A 87 -11.54 -44.66 -2.81
CA HIS A 87 -11.93 -43.45 -3.50
C HIS A 87 -10.67 -42.65 -3.85
N GLN A 88 -10.60 -42.22 -5.12
CA GLN A 88 -9.64 -41.27 -5.73
C GLN A 88 -8.64 -40.66 -4.74
N ASP A 89 -7.33 -40.90 -4.95
CA ASP A 89 -6.22 -40.38 -4.16
C ASP A 89 -6.52 -38.94 -3.67
N PRO A 90 -6.94 -38.74 -2.39
CA PRO A 90 -7.40 -37.45 -1.88
C PRO A 90 -6.27 -36.39 -1.75
N ASN A 91 -5.16 -36.64 -2.44
CA ASN A 91 -3.88 -35.96 -2.37
C ASN A 91 -3.62 -34.98 -3.52
N GLU A 92 -4.49 -34.90 -4.54
CA GLU A 92 -4.34 -33.88 -5.59
C GLU A 92 -4.82 -32.49 -5.14
N GLU A 93 -5.87 -32.41 -4.32
CA GLU A 93 -6.42 -31.11 -3.87
C GLU A 93 -5.58 -30.42 -2.78
N SER A 94 -4.70 -31.14 -2.09
CA SER A 94 -3.88 -30.61 -0.99
C SER A 94 -2.53 -30.04 -1.42
N ARG A 95 -2.16 -30.16 -2.70
CA ARG A 95 -0.86 -29.68 -3.20
C ARG A 95 -0.90 -28.20 -3.57
N VAL A 96 0.19 -27.50 -3.24
CA VAL A 96 0.37 -26.10 -3.65
C VAL A 96 0.53 -26.04 -5.17
N ASP A 97 -0.35 -25.30 -5.84
CA ASP A 97 -0.24 -25.03 -7.28
C ASP A 97 0.83 -23.97 -7.56
N TRP A 98 2.11 -24.35 -7.45
CA TRP A 98 3.26 -23.48 -7.70
C TRP A 98 3.25 -22.85 -9.10
N ARG A 99 2.80 -23.60 -10.10
CA ARG A 99 2.64 -23.12 -11.48
C ARG A 99 1.57 -22.04 -11.56
N GLY A 100 0.41 -22.27 -10.95
CA GLY A 100 -0.67 -21.30 -10.85
C GLY A 100 -0.24 -20.01 -10.14
N ILE A 101 0.46 -20.12 -9.02
CA ILE A 101 1.01 -18.97 -8.28
C ILE A 101 1.96 -18.13 -9.14
N CYS A 102 2.91 -18.79 -9.82
CA CYS A 102 3.85 -18.13 -10.73
C CYS A 102 3.11 -17.42 -11.87
N LYS A 103 2.17 -18.13 -12.52
CA LYS A 103 1.34 -17.58 -13.60
C LYS A 103 0.54 -16.38 -13.11
N SER A 104 -0.15 -16.48 -11.98
CA SER A 104 -0.94 -15.40 -11.40
C SER A 104 -0.07 -14.18 -11.06
N ARG A 105 1.17 -14.37 -10.61
CA ARG A 105 2.11 -13.25 -10.37
C ARG A 105 2.51 -12.56 -11.69
N VAL A 106 2.90 -13.34 -12.71
CA VAL A 106 3.24 -12.77 -14.04
C VAL A 106 2.06 -12.03 -14.66
N GLU A 107 0.85 -12.59 -14.54
CA GLU A 107 -0.37 -11.94 -15.02
C GLU A 107 -0.68 -10.65 -14.27
N LEU A 108 -0.53 -10.66 -12.95
CA LEU A 108 -0.73 -9.48 -12.10
C LEU A 108 0.27 -8.37 -12.44
N ASP A 109 1.55 -8.69 -12.58
CA ASP A 109 2.59 -7.71 -12.96
C ASP A 109 2.33 -7.13 -14.35
N ARG A 110 1.88 -7.98 -15.29
CA ARG A 110 1.42 -7.52 -16.59
C ARG A 110 0.20 -6.60 -16.46
N ASN A 111 -0.76 -6.94 -15.61
CA ASN A 111 -1.96 -6.13 -15.44
C ASN A 111 -1.62 -4.74 -14.89
N TRP A 112 -0.77 -4.64 -13.87
CA TRP A 112 -0.26 -3.35 -13.39
C TRP A 112 0.45 -2.57 -14.50
N ARG A 113 1.39 -3.21 -15.22
CA ARG A 113 2.16 -2.58 -16.32
C ARG A 113 1.29 -2.06 -17.48
N TRP A 114 0.12 -2.64 -17.68
CA TRP A 114 -0.79 -2.27 -18.77
C TRP A 114 -2.09 -1.62 -18.26
N GLY A 115 -2.15 -1.27 -16.98
CA GLY A 115 -3.33 -0.69 -16.33
C GLY A 115 -4.57 -1.60 -16.31
N ARG A 116 -4.47 -2.90 -16.56
CA ARG A 116 -5.63 -3.80 -16.69
C ARG A 116 -6.26 -4.10 -15.33
N CYS A 117 -7.39 -3.48 -15.03
CA CYS A 117 -8.15 -3.72 -13.80
C CYS A 117 -9.65 -3.88 -14.03
N ARG A 118 -10.34 -4.39 -13.01
CA ARG A 118 -11.80 -4.35 -12.85
C ARG A 118 -12.15 -3.26 -11.85
N ASP A 119 -13.23 -2.54 -12.14
CA ASP A 119 -13.81 -1.58 -11.21
C ASP A 119 -14.71 -2.32 -10.20
N GLY A 120 -14.73 -1.86 -8.96
CA GLY A 120 -15.43 -2.48 -7.86
C GLY A 120 -15.68 -1.48 -6.73
N TRP A 121 -16.55 -1.85 -5.79
CA TRP A 121 -17.03 -0.93 -4.75
C TRP A 121 -17.20 -1.66 -3.43
N ILE A 122 -16.90 -0.94 -2.33
CA ILE A 122 -17.28 -1.31 -0.97
C ILE A 122 -18.07 -0.12 -0.42
N ALA A 123 -19.32 -0.36 -0.06
CA ALA A 123 -20.26 0.65 0.44
C ALA A 123 -20.57 0.37 1.93
N PRO A 124 -19.85 1.02 2.87
CA PRO A 124 -20.15 0.92 4.29
C PRO A 124 -21.56 1.42 4.61
N ALA A 125 -22.14 0.97 5.72
CA ALA A 125 -23.57 1.14 6.00
C ALA A 125 -24.08 2.60 6.00
N ASP A 126 -23.22 3.57 6.35
CA ASP A 126 -23.55 5.00 6.37
C ASP A 126 -23.08 5.74 5.11
N ASN A 127 -22.34 5.07 4.21
CA ASN A 127 -21.60 5.64 3.09
C ASN A 127 -21.01 7.01 3.42
N ALA A 128 -20.35 7.14 4.56
CA ALA A 128 -19.73 8.37 5.01
C ALA A 128 -18.23 8.18 5.21
N VAL A 129 -17.57 7.43 4.32
CA VAL A 129 -16.15 7.07 4.46
C VAL A 129 -15.27 8.32 4.62
N TRP A 130 -14.46 8.32 5.68
CA TRP A 130 -13.38 9.26 5.87
C TRP A 130 -12.02 8.59 5.62
N ARG A 131 -11.62 7.67 6.49
CA ARG A 131 -10.38 6.88 6.35
C ARG A 131 -10.72 5.40 6.44
N PHE A 132 -9.88 4.56 5.86
CA PHE A 132 -10.02 3.12 5.97
C PHE A 132 -8.68 2.40 5.91
N GLN A 133 -8.66 1.19 6.45
CA GLN A 133 -7.53 0.28 6.46
C GLN A 133 -8.00 -1.12 6.07
N ILE A 134 -7.22 -1.81 5.24
CA ILE A 134 -7.49 -3.19 4.82
C ILE A 134 -6.69 -4.13 5.71
N ASP A 135 -7.36 -5.04 6.40
CA ASP A 135 -6.74 -6.13 7.14
C ASP A 135 -6.72 -7.40 6.28
N PRO A 136 -5.61 -7.71 5.59
CA PRO A 136 -5.52 -8.90 4.76
C PRO A 136 -5.48 -10.20 5.59
N GLU A 137 -5.12 -10.14 6.87
CA GLU A 137 -5.10 -11.33 7.72
C GLU A 137 -6.52 -11.75 8.11
N GLN A 138 -7.36 -10.76 8.45
CA GLN A 138 -8.76 -10.98 8.81
C GLN A 138 -9.71 -10.90 7.61
N GLN A 139 -9.24 -10.48 6.43
CA GLN A 139 -10.08 -10.19 5.25
C GLN A 139 -11.20 -9.17 5.58
N THR A 140 -10.85 -8.14 6.35
CA THR A 140 -11.80 -7.10 6.79
C THR A 140 -11.34 -5.70 6.41
N THR A 141 -12.30 -4.79 6.20
CA THR A 141 -12.06 -3.36 5.99
C THR A 141 -12.49 -2.63 7.26
N ILE A 142 -11.60 -1.83 7.82
CA ILE A 142 -11.87 -0.96 8.98
C ILE A 142 -12.08 0.45 8.45
N VAL A 143 -13.21 1.07 8.75
CA VAL A 143 -13.63 2.37 8.19
C VAL A 143 -13.94 3.33 9.32
N SER A 144 -13.34 4.51 9.32
CA SER A 144 -13.80 5.66 10.11
C SER A 144 -14.74 6.52 9.28
N SER A 145 -15.76 7.07 9.93
CA SER A 145 -16.81 7.84 9.28
C SER A 145 -16.61 9.35 9.44
N ARG A 146 -17.04 10.11 8.42
CA ARG A 146 -17.20 11.57 8.46
C ARG A 146 -18.24 12.01 9.47
N MET A 147 -19.16 11.12 9.85
CA MET A 147 -20.19 11.36 10.86
C MET A 147 -19.80 10.86 12.24
N GLY A 148 -18.63 10.22 12.37
CA GLY A 148 -18.15 9.56 13.58
C GLY A 148 -18.50 8.08 13.65
N GLY A 149 -17.83 7.37 14.53
CA GLY A 149 -17.85 5.91 14.61
C GLY A 149 -16.77 5.26 13.73
N LEU A 150 -16.51 3.99 14.05
CA LEU A 150 -15.60 3.12 13.29
C LEU A 150 -16.29 1.79 13.03
N VAL A 151 -16.48 1.46 11.77
CA VAL A 151 -17.22 0.29 11.29
C VAL A 151 -16.25 -0.73 10.69
N ILE A 152 -16.44 -2.01 10.99
CA ILE A 152 -15.65 -3.10 10.42
C ILE A 152 -16.55 -3.91 9.49
N HIS A 153 -16.10 -4.08 8.24
CA HIS A 153 -16.78 -4.82 7.18
C HIS A 153 -15.95 -6.01 6.70
N ASP A 154 -16.61 -6.95 6.04
CA ASP A 154 -15.92 -7.94 5.22
C ASP A 154 -15.33 -7.26 3.98
N THR A 155 -14.20 -7.75 3.49
CA THR A 155 -13.63 -7.28 2.21
C THR A 155 -14.35 -7.89 0.99
N SER A 156 -15.08 -8.99 1.20
CA SER A 156 -15.91 -9.62 0.18
C SER A 156 -17.17 -8.80 -0.09
N PRO A 157 -17.49 -8.49 -1.37
CA PRO A 157 -18.68 -7.71 -1.73
C PRO A 157 -20.00 -8.45 -1.47
N GLN A 158 -19.96 -9.72 -1.08
CA GLN A 158 -21.15 -10.56 -0.89
C GLN A 158 -21.86 -10.32 0.45
N LEU A 159 -21.16 -9.73 1.44
CA LEU A 159 -21.71 -9.49 2.78
C LEU A 159 -22.03 -8.01 2.96
N LEU A 160 -23.30 -7.67 2.90
CA LEU A 160 -23.80 -6.29 2.89
C LEU A 160 -23.84 -5.61 4.27
N GLY A 161 -23.49 -6.32 5.36
CA GLY A 161 -23.63 -5.82 6.73
C GLY A 161 -22.30 -5.54 7.43
N PRO A 162 -22.26 -4.60 8.39
CA PRO A 162 -21.11 -4.44 9.27
C PRO A 162 -20.96 -5.66 10.20
N ILE A 163 -19.72 -6.10 10.37
CA ILE A 163 -19.35 -7.17 11.31
C ILE A 163 -19.43 -6.64 12.75
N SER A 164 -18.78 -5.50 13.01
CA SER A 164 -18.77 -4.86 14.31
C SER A 164 -18.60 -3.34 14.20
N HIS A 165 -18.87 -2.62 15.29
CA HIS A 165 -18.83 -1.17 15.34
C HIS A 165 -18.26 -0.65 16.67
N ILE A 166 -17.41 0.36 16.60
CA ILE A 166 -16.97 1.15 17.75
C ILE A 166 -17.71 2.50 17.67
N ARG A 167 -18.61 2.72 18.63
CA ARG A 167 -19.40 3.94 18.73
C ARG A 167 -18.57 5.04 19.37
N ASP A 168 -19.06 6.27 19.24
CA ASP A 168 -18.52 7.45 19.93
C ASP A 168 -17.10 7.85 19.50
N VAL A 169 -16.56 7.24 18.43
CA VAL A 169 -15.39 7.78 17.73
C VAL A 169 -15.81 9.10 17.09
N HIS A 170 -15.01 10.15 17.25
CA HIS A 170 -15.37 11.46 16.74
C HIS A 170 -15.37 11.51 15.20
N PRO A 171 -16.09 12.47 14.59
CA PRO A 171 -16.13 12.66 13.15
C PRO A 171 -14.75 12.78 12.51
N ALA A 172 -14.54 12.10 11.38
CA ALA A 172 -13.31 12.20 10.61
C ALA A 172 -12.02 11.81 11.39
N ALA A 173 -12.14 10.88 12.34
CA ALA A 173 -10.99 10.29 13.02
C ALA A 173 -10.02 9.61 12.03
N HIS A 174 -8.73 9.81 12.23
CA HIS A 174 -7.67 9.09 11.52
C HIS A 174 -7.56 7.67 12.06
N VAL A 175 -7.30 6.70 11.19
CA VAL A 175 -7.17 5.30 11.57
C VAL A 175 -5.99 4.64 10.86
N GLU A 176 -5.21 3.89 11.62
CA GLU A 176 -4.02 3.16 11.19
C GLU A 176 -4.11 1.69 11.62
N LEU A 177 -3.50 0.80 10.83
CA LEU A 177 -3.49 -0.64 11.07
C LEU A 177 -2.07 -1.19 10.91
N ALA A 178 -1.57 -1.93 11.91
CA ALA A 178 -0.30 -2.64 11.82
C ALA A 178 -0.34 -3.98 12.57
N MET A 179 -0.14 -5.10 11.85
CA MET A 179 -0.19 -6.48 12.39
C MET A 179 -1.39 -6.74 13.32
N GLY A 180 -2.58 -6.29 12.94
CA GLY A 180 -3.81 -6.48 13.72
C GLY A 180 -3.97 -5.51 14.91
N HIS A 181 -3.07 -4.53 15.06
CA HIS A 181 -3.28 -3.38 15.94
C HIS A 181 -3.97 -2.26 15.18
N VAL A 182 -5.14 -1.83 15.67
CA VAL A 182 -5.91 -0.72 15.11
C VAL A 182 -5.70 0.49 16.01
N VAL A 183 -5.19 1.58 15.46
CA VAL A 183 -4.90 2.82 16.18
C VAL A 183 -5.73 3.94 15.58
N PHE A 184 -6.45 4.69 16.41
CA PHE A 184 -7.20 5.85 15.97
C PHE A 184 -7.24 6.93 17.05
N ASP A 185 -7.41 8.18 16.64
CA ASP A 185 -7.52 9.30 17.56
C ASP A 185 -8.95 9.47 18.11
N ILE A 186 -9.04 9.93 19.35
CA ILE A 186 -10.29 9.98 20.13
C ILE A 186 -10.62 11.37 20.69
N GLY A 187 -10.06 12.44 20.11
CA GLY A 187 -10.36 13.80 20.54
C GLY A 187 -9.80 14.85 19.61
N GLU A 188 -10.52 15.96 19.48
CA GLU A 188 -10.18 17.10 18.63
C GLU A 188 -9.03 17.95 19.21
N VAL A 189 -8.87 17.97 20.53
CA VAL A 189 -7.88 18.77 21.26
C VAL A 189 -6.93 17.84 22.00
N ASN A 190 -5.61 17.97 21.74
CA ASN A 190 -4.56 17.09 22.23
C ASN A 190 -4.75 15.62 21.82
N LEU A 191 -4.36 15.30 20.57
CA LEU A 191 -4.49 13.97 19.95
C LEU A 191 -4.08 12.86 20.92
N THR A 192 -5.09 12.21 21.47
CA THR A 192 -4.96 11.00 22.27
C THR A 192 -5.37 9.83 21.40
N LEU A 193 -4.58 8.76 21.41
CA LEU A 193 -4.75 7.63 20.51
C LEU A 193 -5.21 6.42 21.29
N GLN A 194 -6.25 5.74 20.81
CA GLN A 194 -6.63 4.43 21.33
C GLN A 194 -6.08 3.32 20.44
N VAL A 195 -5.61 2.25 21.09
CA VAL A 195 -5.09 1.05 20.45
C VAL A 195 -6.03 -0.10 20.76
N TYR A 196 -6.50 -0.76 19.70
CA TYR A 196 -7.30 -1.98 19.75
C TYR A 196 -6.55 -3.11 19.06
N ARG A 197 -6.88 -4.36 19.38
CA ARG A 197 -6.26 -5.57 18.83
C ARG A 197 -7.30 -6.51 18.24
N THR A 198 -6.95 -7.13 17.11
CA THR A 198 -7.65 -8.31 16.57
C THR A 198 -7.22 -9.57 17.34
N GLN A 199 -7.92 -10.70 17.13
CA GLN A 199 -7.52 -11.97 17.73
C GLN A 199 -6.10 -12.39 17.30
N SER A 200 -5.77 -12.16 16.03
CA SER A 200 -4.44 -12.44 15.49
C SER A 200 -3.33 -11.67 16.21
N ALA A 201 -3.55 -10.39 16.51
CA ALA A 201 -2.60 -9.60 17.30
C ALA A 201 -2.48 -10.14 18.73
N ILE A 202 -3.60 -10.49 19.37
CA ILE A 202 -3.61 -11.09 20.71
C ILE A 202 -2.81 -12.40 20.74
N ASN A 203 -2.97 -13.26 19.74
CA ASN A 203 -2.26 -14.54 19.65
C ASN A 203 -0.74 -14.38 19.46
N ARG A 204 -0.30 -13.28 18.86
CA ARG A 204 1.13 -12.95 18.68
C ARG A 204 1.74 -12.24 19.88
N SER A 205 0.91 -11.52 20.64
CA SER A 205 1.36 -10.68 21.74
C SER A 205 1.73 -11.53 22.95
N ASN A 206 2.89 -11.24 23.54
CA ASN A 206 3.25 -11.80 24.85
C ASN A 206 2.71 -10.95 26.00
N HIS A 207 2.07 -9.80 25.71
CA HIS A 207 1.53 -8.91 26.71
C HIS A 207 0.09 -9.27 27.05
N PRO A 208 -0.24 -9.36 28.35
CA PRO A 208 -1.58 -9.70 28.78
C PRO A 208 -2.56 -8.66 28.25
N THR A 209 -3.75 -9.13 27.91
CA THR A 209 -4.88 -8.24 27.67
C THR A 209 -5.14 -7.40 28.93
N PRO A 210 -5.44 -6.10 28.81
CA PRO A 210 -5.52 -5.21 29.95
C PRO A 210 -6.58 -5.70 30.93
N ALA A 211 -6.36 -5.45 32.22
CA ALA A 211 -7.35 -5.76 33.23
C ALA A 211 -8.67 -5.00 32.93
N PRO A 212 -9.85 -5.61 33.19
CA PRO A 212 -11.17 -5.03 32.87
C PRO A 212 -11.43 -3.62 33.45
N ASN A 213 -10.62 -3.21 34.42
CA ASN A 213 -10.78 -1.97 35.18
C ASN A 213 -10.24 -0.74 34.44
N GLN A 214 -9.45 -0.92 33.37
CA GLN A 214 -9.13 0.15 32.44
C GLN A 214 -10.35 0.37 31.55
N ARG A 215 -11.24 1.28 31.97
CA ARG A 215 -12.44 1.60 31.19
C ARG A 215 -12.00 2.22 29.86
N PRO A 216 -12.32 1.62 28.70
CA PRO A 216 -12.19 2.32 27.44
C PRO A 216 -13.09 3.57 27.53
N ARG A 217 -12.63 4.70 26.96
CA ARG A 217 -13.48 5.89 26.86
C ARG A 217 -14.67 5.67 25.91
N LEU A 218 -14.56 4.67 25.02
CA LEU A 218 -15.52 4.40 23.95
C LEU A 218 -16.19 3.04 24.11
N THR A 219 -17.42 2.93 23.61
CA THR A 219 -18.21 1.69 23.66
C THR A 219 -18.16 0.93 22.34
N ALA A 220 -17.65 -0.31 22.37
CA ALA A 220 -17.72 -1.22 21.23
C ALA A 220 -19.00 -2.06 21.30
N SER A 221 -19.71 -2.21 20.17
CA SER A 221 -20.92 -3.02 20.04
C SER A 221 -20.83 -3.94 18.82
N ALA A 222 -21.16 -5.23 18.98
CA ALA A 222 -21.24 -6.18 17.89
C ALA A 222 -22.65 -6.17 17.27
N VAL A 223 -22.75 -6.18 15.93
CA VAL A 223 -24.04 -6.23 15.21
C VAL A 223 -24.37 -7.67 14.80
N GLY A 224 -23.36 -8.48 14.43
CA GLY A 224 -23.54 -9.86 13.94
C GLY A 224 -23.24 -10.98 14.93
N SER A 225 -23.02 -10.69 16.21
CA SER A 225 -22.70 -11.71 17.22
C SER A 225 -23.46 -11.44 18.53
N PRO A 226 -24.74 -11.85 18.62
CA PRO A 226 -25.63 -11.54 19.75
C PRO A 226 -25.16 -12.00 21.14
N GLY A 227 -24.08 -12.78 21.23
CA GLY A 227 -23.46 -13.21 22.49
C GLY A 227 -22.13 -12.53 22.83
N PHE A 228 -21.55 -11.72 21.94
CA PHE A 228 -20.31 -11.01 22.23
C PHE A 228 -20.62 -9.72 23.00
N ASN A 229 -20.64 -9.84 24.34
CA ASN A 229 -20.45 -8.67 25.18
C ASN A 229 -18.94 -8.51 25.38
N GLY A 230 -18.40 -7.29 25.21
CA GLY A 230 -16.97 -7.01 25.42
C GLY A 230 -16.45 -7.26 26.85
N LYS A 231 -17.24 -7.94 27.70
CA LYS A 231 -16.91 -8.35 29.06
C LYS A 231 -16.51 -9.82 29.17
N THR A 232 -16.67 -10.63 28.11
CA THR A 232 -16.31 -12.06 28.13
C THR A 232 -14.91 -12.27 27.57
N TRP A 233 -13.89 -11.86 28.33
CA TRP A 233 -12.47 -11.86 27.95
C TRP A 233 -11.84 -13.26 27.79
N ALA A 234 -12.54 -14.32 28.21
CA ALA A 234 -12.01 -15.69 28.22
C ALA A 234 -12.14 -16.43 26.88
N ARG A 235 -12.84 -15.87 25.88
CA ARG A 235 -13.05 -16.48 24.57
C ARG A 235 -12.26 -15.73 23.50
N ALA A 236 -11.81 -16.47 22.48
CA ALA A 236 -11.23 -15.88 21.28
C ALA A 236 -12.24 -14.91 20.64
N LEU A 237 -11.76 -13.74 20.20
CA LEU A 237 -12.56 -12.76 19.47
C LEU A 237 -12.99 -13.34 18.12
N PRO A 238 -14.25 -13.16 17.72
CA PRO A 238 -14.67 -13.45 16.36
C PRO A 238 -13.92 -12.58 15.34
N ARG A 239 -13.87 -13.02 14.08
CA ARG A 239 -13.31 -12.24 12.97
C ARG A 239 -13.91 -10.83 12.94
N GLY A 240 -13.07 -9.83 12.64
CA GLY A 240 -13.48 -8.42 12.54
C GLY A 240 -13.92 -7.78 13.86
N HIS A 241 -13.75 -8.45 15.01
CA HIS A 241 -13.95 -7.85 16.32
C HIS A 241 -12.62 -7.32 16.86
N LEU A 242 -12.72 -6.20 17.57
CA LEU A 242 -11.58 -5.48 18.12
C LEU A 242 -11.69 -5.41 19.65
N LEU A 243 -10.56 -5.56 20.31
CA LEU A 243 -10.46 -5.48 21.77
C LEU A 243 -9.56 -4.33 22.18
N TYR A 244 -10.06 -3.46 23.05
CA TYR A 244 -9.27 -2.36 23.59
C TYR A 244 -7.99 -2.90 24.26
N TYR A 245 -6.86 -2.27 23.94
CA TYR A 245 -5.57 -2.59 24.53
C TYR A 245 -5.03 -1.45 25.40
N ARG A 246 -4.88 -0.25 24.86
CA ARG A 246 -4.36 0.86 25.65
C ARG A 246 -4.66 2.20 25.02
N THR A 247 -4.35 3.25 25.77
CA THR A 247 -4.36 4.62 25.29
C THR A 247 -2.94 5.14 25.27
N ILE A 248 -2.54 5.75 24.16
CA ILE A 248 -1.26 6.43 23.98
C ILE A 248 -1.55 7.93 24.01
N SER A 249 -0.88 8.63 24.93
CA SER A 249 -0.92 10.09 25.02
C SER A 249 0.50 10.61 24.78
N PRO A 250 0.80 11.08 23.56
CA PRO A 250 2.11 11.65 23.26
C PRO A 250 2.47 12.77 24.26
N PRO A 251 3.72 12.85 24.75
CA PRO A 251 4.11 13.84 25.76
C PRO A 251 4.04 15.30 25.28
N THR A 252 4.05 15.49 23.95
CA THR A 252 3.91 16.78 23.29
C THR A 252 2.68 16.73 22.40
N GLU A 253 2.14 17.90 22.04
CA GLU A 253 1.07 17.99 21.05
C GLU A 253 1.45 17.17 19.79
N CYS A 254 0.61 16.21 19.42
CA CYS A 254 0.81 15.34 18.28
C CYS A 254 0.02 15.93 17.10
N HIS A 255 0.65 15.99 15.93
CA HIS A 255 0.04 16.55 14.72
C HIS A 255 -0.21 15.48 13.65
N ALA A 256 0.64 14.45 13.60
CA ALA A 256 0.51 13.34 12.66
C ALA A 256 0.96 12.03 13.31
N PHE A 257 0.36 10.91 12.89
CA PHE A 257 0.78 9.58 13.30
C PHE A 257 0.65 8.56 12.18
N ARG A 258 1.49 7.52 12.23
CA ARG A 258 1.53 6.45 11.23
C ARG A 258 1.87 5.14 11.91
N ALA A 259 1.13 4.06 11.62
CA ALA A 259 1.50 2.73 12.09
C ALA A 259 2.17 1.93 10.97
N ARG A 260 3.20 1.17 11.31
CA ARG A 260 3.92 0.29 10.38
C ARG A 260 4.35 -1.00 11.08
N VAL A 261 4.80 -1.94 10.27
CA VAL A 261 5.56 -3.10 10.71
C VAL A 261 7.03 -2.75 10.64
N ASP A 262 7.71 -2.76 11.79
CA ASP A 262 9.15 -2.55 11.91
C ASP A 262 9.86 -3.90 11.89
N ARG A 263 11.02 -3.96 11.24
CA ARG A 263 11.82 -5.19 11.11
C ARG A 263 13.12 -5.06 11.89
N GLU A 264 13.20 -5.76 13.02
CA GLU A 264 14.42 -5.87 13.82
C GLU A 264 15.07 -7.23 13.57
N GLY A 265 15.93 -7.30 12.54
CA GLY A 265 16.50 -8.54 12.05
C GLY A 265 15.45 -9.44 11.39
N GLN A 266 15.16 -10.61 11.98
CA GLN A 266 14.10 -11.52 11.50
C GLN A 266 12.76 -11.34 12.22
N LYS A 267 12.68 -10.47 13.24
CA LYS A 267 11.46 -10.25 14.01
C LYS A 267 10.69 -9.05 13.45
N GLU A 268 9.41 -9.26 13.16
CA GLU A 268 8.46 -8.21 12.83
C GLU A 268 7.75 -7.74 14.10
N ARG A 269 7.60 -6.42 14.27
CA ARG A 269 6.80 -5.84 15.36
C ARG A 269 5.92 -4.71 14.84
N ALA A 270 4.76 -4.51 15.45
CA ALA A 270 3.90 -3.37 15.15
C ALA A 270 4.38 -2.15 15.92
N VAL A 271 4.62 -1.04 15.22
CA VAL A 271 5.02 0.22 15.85
C VAL A 271 4.19 1.38 15.32
N LEU A 272 4.14 2.45 16.11
CA LEU A 272 3.44 3.69 15.80
C LEU A 272 4.42 4.85 15.89
N ALA A 273 4.60 5.59 14.81
CA ALA A 273 5.24 6.89 14.84
C ALA A 273 4.23 7.97 15.17
N THR A 274 4.59 8.88 16.07
CA THR A 274 3.87 10.13 16.30
C THR A 274 4.83 11.29 16.13
N ALA A 275 4.48 12.26 15.29
CA ALA A 275 5.22 13.49 15.14
C ALA A 275 4.55 14.59 15.98
N GLY A 276 5.24 15.00 17.04
CA GLY A 276 4.79 16.08 17.89
C GLY A 276 5.56 17.38 17.70
N SER A 277 5.15 18.42 18.42
CA SER A 277 5.70 19.78 18.30
C SER A 277 7.18 19.90 18.70
N GLU A 278 7.68 19.03 19.57
CA GLU A 278 9.08 19.09 20.05
C GLU A 278 9.89 17.81 19.82
N ALA A 279 9.23 16.70 19.48
CA ALA A 279 9.88 15.42 19.34
C ALA A 279 9.07 14.46 18.47
N LEU A 280 9.79 13.51 17.88
CA LEU A 280 9.24 12.34 17.23
C LEU A 280 9.32 11.16 18.21
N TYR A 281 8.25 10.36 18.27
CA TYR A 281 8.21 9.16 19.10
C TYR A 281 7.86 7.94 18.26
N ILE A 282 8.56 6.82 18.48
CA ILE A 282 8.17 5.51 17.94
C ILE A 282 7.76 4.62 19.11
N TRP A 283 6.48 4.27 19.17
CA TRP A 283 5.88 3.44 20.21
C TRP A 283 5.82 1.99 19.73
N ASP A 284 6.33 1.05 20.52
CA ASP A 284 6.07 -0.37 20.30
C ASP A 284 4.62 -0.67 20.69
N LEU A 285 3.79 -1.12 19.73
CA LEU A 285 2.36 -1.30 19.95
C LEU A 285 2.03 -2.49 20.85
N ASP A 286 2.98 -3.42 21.05
CA ASP A 286 2.85 -4.52 21.99
C ASP A 286 3.47 -4.16 23.35
N ASP A 287 4.62 -3.48 23.39
CA ASP A 287 5.33 -3.16 24.64
C ASP A 287 5.24 -1.67 25.00
N ALA A 288 4.46 -1.31 26.03
CA ALA A 288 4.28 0.08 26.45
C ALA A 288 5.56 0.75 27.00
N SER A 289 6.57 -0.03 27.38
CA SER A 289 7.83 0.48 27.90
C SER A 289 8.84 0.85 26.80
N ARG A 290 8.67 0.32 25.58
CA ARG A 290 9.55 0.61 24.44
C ARG A 290 9.04 1.83 23.67
N VAL A 291 9.67 2.96 23.94
CA VAL A 291 9.45 4.22 23.20
C VAL A 291 10.79 4.80 22.75
N GLU A 292 10.97 4.92 21.44
CA GLU A 292 12.10 5.68 20.87
C GLU A 292 11.73 7.16 20.83
N ARG A 293 12.67 8.04 21.13
CA ARG A 293 12.49 9.50 21.09
C ARG A 293 13.59 10.17 20.29
N ILE A 294 13.21 11.08 19.40
CA ILE A 294 14.11 11.96 18.64
C ILE A 294 13.64 13.40 18.85
N SER A 295 14.50 14.25 19.42
CA SER A 295 14.17 15.66 19.66
C SER A 295 14.20 16.47 18.37
N ILE A 296 13.22 17.35 18.18
CA ILE A 296 13.14 18.28 17.04
C ILE A 296 13.78 19.62 17.47
N PRO A 297 14.85 20.07 16.79
CA PRO A 297 15.47 21.36 17.03
C PRO A 297 14.45 22.51 16.89
N GLN A 298 14.56 23.55 17.72
CA GLN A 298 13.59 24.66 17.74
C GLN A 298 13.37 25.29 16.36
N GLY A 299 14.42 25.47 15.56
CA GLY A 299 14.33 26.02 14.21
C GLY A 299 13.64 25.12 13.17
N GLN A 300 13.34 23.86 13.52
CA GLN A 300 12.66 22.88 12.66
C GLN A 300 11.25 22.55 13.17
N ARG A 301 10.80 23.22 14.24
CA ARG A 301 9.44 23.04 14.80
C ARG A 301 8.44 23.81 13.94
N HIS A 302 8.16 23.26 12.76
CA HIS A 302 7.13 23.76 11.85
C HIS A 302 5.85 22.95 12.00
N SER A 303 4.76 23.44 11.39
CA SER A 303 3.52 22.67 11.30
C SER A 303 3.79 21.36 10.55
N VAL A 304 3.67 20.25 11.26
CA VAL A 304 3.83 18.90 10.71
C VAL A 304 2.52 18.52 10.03
N GLN A 305 2.61 18.16 8.76
CA GLN A 305 1.45 17.74 7.96
C GLN A 305 1.34 16.22 7.88
N TYR A 306 2.49 15.54 7.89
CA TYR A 306 2.54 14.10 7.70
C TYR A 306 3.82 13.50 8.29
N VAL A 307 3.75 12.23 8.70
CA VAL A 307 4.92 11.46 9.15
C VAL A 307 4.93 10.08 8.51
N GLU A 308 6.11 9.66 8.06
CA GLU A 308 6.39 8.31 7.58
C GLU A 308 7.71 7.83 8.17
N PHE A 309 7.93 6.53 8.20
CA PHE A 309 9.21 5.98 8.65
C PHE A 309 9.47 4.58 8.12
N ASP A 310 10.75 4.27 8.03
CA ASP A 310 11.29 2.94 7.77
C ASP A 310 12.17 2.49 8.94
N GLU A 311 12.90 1.39 8.77
CA GLU A 311 13.80 0.82 9.77
C GLU A 311 14.97 1.74 10.18
N GLU A 312 15.39 2.66 9.31
CA GLU A 312 16.56 3.53 9.48
C GLU A 312 16.22 5.02 9.61
N TYR A 313 15.11 5.48 9.00
CA TYR A 313 14.78 6.89 8.88
C TYR A 313 13.34 7.22 9.27
N ILE A 314 13.13 8.44 9.75
CA ILE A 314 11.81 9.08 9.91
C ILE A 314 11.75 10.27 8.97
N PHE A 315 10.67 10.37 8.21
CA PHE A 315 10.37 11.45 7.28
C PHE A 315 9.22 12.28 7.83
N VAL A 316 9.41 13.58 7.93
CA VAL A 316 8.43 14.52 8.47
C VAL A 316 8.14 15.56 7.40
N CYS A 317 6.93 15.54 6.86
CA CYS A 317 6.49 16.56 5.91
C CYS A 317 6.05 17.81 6.68
N SER A 318 6.62 18.96 6.30
CA SER A 318 6.16 20.27 6.73
C SER A 318 5.72 21.10 5.53
N LEU A 319 5.19 22.29 5.80
CA LEU A 319 4.79 23.24 4.77
C LEU A 319 5.94 23.59 3.80
N LEU A 320 7.18 23.73 4.29
CA LEU A 320 8.30 24.23 3.48
C LEU A 320 9.21 23.11 2.99
N GLN A 321 9.48 22.13 3.84
CA GLN A 321 10.46 21.08 3.60
C GLN A 321 10.00 19.74 4.18
N MET A 322 10.53 18.66 3.65
CA MET A 322 10.56 17.37 4.31
C MET A 322 11.83 17.25 5.14
N HIS A 323 11.68 17.01 6.44
CA HIS A 323 12.80 16.75 7.35
C HIS A 323 13.03 15.25 7.46
N ILE A 324 14.29 14.85 7.41
CA ILE A 324 14.70 13.45 7.52
C ILE A 324 15.55 13.30 8.78
N TYR A 325 15.20 12.33 9.60
CA TYR A 325 15.89 11.98 10.84
C TYR A 325 16.38 10.55 10.77
N SER A 326 17.58 10.27 11.28
CA SER A 326 18.05 8.89 11.43
C SER A 326 17.56 8.32 12.75
N ARG A 327 16.93 7.14 12.69
CA ARG A 327 16.54 6.37 13.88
C ARG A 327 17.77 5.85 14.64
N ARG A 328 18.85 5.52 13.91
CA ARG A 328 20.10 5.02 14.48
C ARG A 328 20.81 6.07 15.31
N THR A 329 21.06 7.26 14.75
CA THR A 329 21.77 8.34 15.46
C THR A 329 20.84 9.21 16.30
N ARG A 330 19.53 9.12 16.09
CA ARG A 330 18.50 9.96 16.73
C ARG A 330 18.73 11.45 16.51
N THR A 331 19.18 11.79 15.30
CA THR A 331 19.45 13.18 14.89
C THR A 331 18.80 13.48 13.56
N HIS A 332 18.51 14.76 13.34
CA HIS A 332 18.24 15.30 12.01
C HIS A 332 19.44 15.04 11.09
N ILE A 333 19.18 14.63 9.86
CA ILE A 333 20.24 14.34 8.87
C ILE A 333 20.18 15.24 7.64
N LEU A 334 18.98 15.68 7.22
CA LEU A 334 18.79 16.51 6.04
C LEU A 334 17.37 17.11 6.04
N SER A 335 17.22 18.29 5.44
CA SER A 335 15.93 18.82 4.99
C SER A 335 15.92 18.93 3.47
N PHE A 336 14.77 18.65 2.85
CA PHE A 336 14.61 18.60 1.40
C PHE A 336 13.32 19.32 0.96
N PRO A 337 13.32 20.21 -0.05
CA PRO A 337 14.49 20.72 -0.78
C PRO A 337 15.45 21.50 0.13
N PRO A 338 16.73 21.67 -0.26
CA PRO A 338 17.71 22.36 0.58
C PRO A 338 17.42 23.85 0.76
N ASP A 339 16.98 24.50 -0.31
CA ASP A 339 16.53 25.90 -0.30
C ASP A 339 15.02 25.92 -0.57
N PRO A 340 14.17 26.19 0.45
CA PRO A 340 12.74 26.22 0.28
C PRO A 340 12.26 27.41 -0.57
N GLU A 341 13.08 28.45 -0.76
CA GLU A 341 12.75 29.60 -1.59
C GLU A 341 13.08 29.36 -3.07
N ASN A 342 13.96 28.39 -3.35
CA ASN A 342 14.41 28.08 -4.70
C ASN A 342 14.11 26.63 -5.11
N ILE A 343 12.84 26.40 -5.47
CA ILE A 343 12.35 25.09 -5.93
C ILE A 343 13.09 24.57 -7.18
N TYR A 344 13.74 25.44 -7.98
CA TYR A 344 14.48 25.05 -9.18
C TYR A 344 15.72 24.20 -8.86
N THR A 345 16.14 24.15 -7.60
CA THR A 345 17.28 23.35 -7.16
C THR A 345 16.88 21.97 -6.64
N THR A 346 15.59 21.65 -6.62
CA THR A 346 15.06 20.46 -5.94
C THR A 346 15.35 19.15 -6.67
N ALA A 347 15.36 19.16 -8.00
CA ALA A 347 15.46 17.96 -8.83
C ALA A 347 16.45 18.14 -9.98
N SER A 348 17.13 17.04 -10.35
CA SER A 348 18.03 17.00 -11.50
C SER A 348 17.28 16.76 -12.82
N GLN A 349 16.11 16.13 -12.74
CA GLN A 349 15.32 15.71 -13.89
C GLN A 349 13.83 15.93 -13.65
N ALA A 350 13.03 16.05 -14.71
CA ALA A 350 11.58 16.18 -14.63
C ALA A 350 10.85 15.46 -15.77
N PHE A 351 9.68 14.92 -15.45
CA PHE A 351 8.66 14.42 -16.36
C PHE A 351 7.51 15.43 -16.41
N ALA A 352 7.09 15.79 -17.62
CA ALA A 352 5.86 16.54 -17.85
C ALA A 352 4.70 15.53 -17.90
N LEU A 353 3.70 15.68 -17.03
CA LEU A 353 2.45 14.94 -17.14
C LEU A 353 1.28 15.91 -17.09
N ASP A 354 0.60 16.07 -18.22
CA ASP A 354 -0.73 16.63 -18.29
C ASP A 354 -1.73 15.48 -18.32
N THR A 355 -2.36 15.19 -17.16
CA THR A 355 -3.29 14.04 -17.06
C THR A 355 -4.50 14.15 -17.98
N LEU A 356 -4.86 15.36 -18.43
CA LEU A 356 -6.01 15.58 -19.32
C LEU A 356 -5.64 15.38 -20.79
N HIS A 357 -4.40 15.69 -21.18
CA HIS A 357 -3.99 15.73 -22.58
C HIS A 357 -3.02 14.60 -22.98
N ASP A 358 -2.16 14.16 -22.07
CA ASP A 358 -1.08 13.19 -22.37
C ASP A 358 -1.53 11.73 -22.23
N VAL A 359 -2.68 11.51 -21.61
CA VAL A 359 -3.19 10.17 -21.29
C VAL A 359 -4.02 9.66 -22.47
N ALA A 360 -3.41 8.83 -23.32
CA ALA A 360 -4.10 8.21 -24.45
C ALA A 360 -4.96 7.02 -23.99
N PRO A 361 -6.23 6.91 -24.45
CA PRO A 361 -7.08 5.79 -24.10
C PRO A 361 -6.51 4.47 -24.62
N VAL A 362 -6.44 3.48 -23.75
CA VAL A 362 -6.05 2.11 -24.08
C VAL A 362 -7.32 1.29 -24.25
N GLN A 363 -7.43 0.56 -25.37
CA GLN A 363 -8.54 -0.37 -25.57
C GLN A 363 -8.56 -1.41 -24.45
N SER A 364 -9.61 -1.33 -23.63
CA SER A 364 -9.85 -2.29 -22.57
C SER A 364 -10.69 -3.44 -23.13
N PRO A 365 -10.27 -4.71 -22.99
CA PRO A 365 -11.12 -5.85 -23.30
C PRO A 365 -12.47 -5.74 -22.58
N ASN A 366 -13.55 -6.21 -23.20
CA ASN A 366 -14.92 -6.10 -22.69
C ASN A 366 -15.03 -6.40 -21.18
N GLY A 367 -15.73 -5.52 -20.45
CA GLY A 367 -15.99 -5.65 -19.00
C GLY A 367 -14.84 -5.22 -18.08
N ARG A 368 -13.84 -4.52 -18.60
CA ARG A 368 -12.74 -3.94 -17.81
C ARG A 368 -12.86 -2.42 -17.76
N MET A 369 -12.24 -1.82 -16.73
CA MET A 369 -12.20 -0.37 -16.60
C MET A 369 -11.47 0.26 -17.80
N ALA A 370 -12.00 1.38 -18.31
CA ALA A 370 -11.31 2.17 -19.32
C ALA A 370 -10.09 2.83 -18.67
N MET A 371 -8.93 2.68 -19.30
CA MET A 371 -7.67 3.13 -18.75
C MET A 371 -6.94 3.90 -19.82
N GLY A 372 -6.31 5.00 -19.41
CA GLY A 372 -5.42 5.75 -20.24
C GLY A 372 -3.98 5.51 -19.83
N ARG A 373 -3.06 5.78 -20.76
CA ARG A 373 -1.63 5.60 -20.56
C ARG A 373 -0.85 6.79 -21.11
N ALA A 374 0.13 7.23 -20.35
CA ALA A 374 1.17 8.15 -20.80
C ALA A 374 2.54 7.45 -20.69
N GLU A 375 3.36 7.57 -21.73
CA GLU A 375 4.76 7.13 -21.73
C GLU A 375 5.65 8.37 -21.66
N LEU A 376 6.31 8.57 -20.53
CA LEU A 376 7.07 9.77 -20.25
C LEU A 376 8.56 9.48 -20.31
N THR A 377 9.33 10.44 -20.84
CA THR A 377 10.79 10.41 -20.83
C THR A 377 11.27 11.61 -20.03
N ALA A 378 12.23 11.39 -19.14
CA ALA A 378 12.74 12.44 -18.28
C ALA A 378 13.49 13.50 -19.11
N THR A 379 13.37 14.75 -18.69
CA THR A 379 14.13 15.87 -19.23
C THR A 379 15.08 16.40 -18.17
N ASP A 380 16.29 16.75 -18.59
CA ASP A 380 17.31 17.23 -17.67
C ASP A 380 17.08 18.69 -17.27
N ARG A 381 17.49 19.01 -16.04
CA ARG A 381 17.48 20.36 -15.48
C ARG A 381 18.21 21.34 -16.40
N GLY A 382 17.60 22.50 -16.60
CA GLY A 382 18.12 23.58 -17.45
C GLY A 382 17.54 23.59 -18.86
N SER A 383 16.89 22.50 -19.30
CA SER A 383 16.14 22.51 -20.56
C SER A 383 14.85 23.35 -20.47
N ASP A 384 14.38 23.87 -21.60
CA ASP A 384 13.12 24.64 -21.65
C ASP A 384 11.89 23.77 -21.35
N VAL A 385 11.96 22.47 -21.65
CA VAL A 385 10.89 21.53 -21.28
C VAL A 385 10.84 21.39 -19.76
N TRP A 386 11.98 21.16 -19.11
CA TRP A 386 12.07 21.07 -17.66
C TRP A 386 11.52 22.34 -16.99
N ARG A 387 11.90 23.55 -17.47
CA ARG A 387 11.39 24.82 -16.93
C ARG A 387 9.87 24.93 -17.05
N ARG A 388 9.30 24.54 -18.19
CA ARG A 388 7.84 24.55 -18.39
C ARG A 388 7.10 23.57 -17.47
N VAL A 389 7.69 22.42 -17.13
CA VAL A 389 7.11 21.48 -16.16
C VAL A 389 6.97 22.14 -14.79
N LEU A 390 8.01 22.85 -14.37
CA LEU A 390 7.99 23.61 -13.12
C LEU A 390 6.93 24.69 -13.15
N GLU A 391 6.96 25.56 -14.15
CA GLU A 391 6.04 26.69 -14.29
C GLU A 391 4.58 26.21 -14.20
N ARG A 392 4.21 25.17 -14.96
CA ARG A 392 2.86 24.57 -14.91
C ARG A 392 2.49 24.02 -13.53
N SER A 393 3.42 23.34 -12.87
CA SER A 393 3.16 22.80 -11.52
C SER A 393 2.93 23.95 -10.53
N THR A 394 3.75 25.00 -10.61
CA THR A 394 3.61 26.18 -9.76
C THR A 394 2.33 26.97 -10.01
N GLU A 395 1.87 27.05 -11.26
CA GLU A 395 0.61 27.70 -11.64
C GLU A 395 -0.61 26.94 -11.11
N ALA A 396 -0.60 25.62 -11.23
CA ALA A 396 -1.68 24.76 -10.73
C ALA A 396 -1.79 24.79 -9.19
N GLY A 397 -0.64 24.90 -8.53
CA GLY A 397 -0.51 24.83 -7.08
C GLY A 397 -0.59 26.17 -6.35
N LEU A 398 -1.10 27.25 -6.97
CA LEU A 398 -1.14 28.62 -6.43
C LEU A 398 -1.98 28.74 -5.14
N THR A 399 -1.46 28.17 -4.06
CA THR A 399 -1.60 28.69 -2.71
C THR A 399 -0.52 29.75 -2.55
N ARG A 400 -0.63 30.87 -3.30
CA ARG A 400 0.22 32.03 -2.98
C ARG A 400 -0.10 32.41 -1.54
N GLN A 401 0.87 32.26 -0.66
CA GLN A 401 0.75 32.79 0.69
C GLN A 401 0.49 34.29 0.53
N ARG A 402 -0.67 34.77 0.98
CA ARG A 402 -1.11 36.16 0.75
C ARG A 402 0.02 37.13 1.11
N GLY A 403 0.64 37.73 0.09
CA GLY A 403 1.69 38.75 0.27
C GLY A 403 3.15 38.28 0.18
N SER A 404 3.44 37.02 -0.18
CA SER A 404 4.80 36.55 -0.48
C SER A 404 4.92 36.08 -1.92
N ASP A 405 5.98 36.52 -2.61
CA ASP A 405 6.36 36.02 -3.94
C ASP A 405 7.04 34.64 -3.89
N SER A 406 7.31 34.11 -2.69
CA SER A 406 7.92 32.79 -2.54
C SER A 406 6.94 31.65 -2.86
N VAL A 407 7.41 30.67 -3.63
CA VAL A 407 6.67 29.46 -3.94
C VAL A 407 6.93 28.43 -2.85
N VAL A 408 5.87 27.99 -2.19
CA VAL A 408 5.94 27.00 -1.10
C VAL A 408 5.53 25.63 -1.64
N MET A 409 6.32 24.59 -1.34
CA MET A 409 6.05 23.22 -1.80
C MET A 409 4.77 22.65 -1.19
N ASP A 410 4.57 22.85 0.12
CA ASP A 410 3.43 22.35 0.89
C ASP A 410 3.32 20.82 0.84
N PHE A 411 4.26 20.12 1.48
CA PHE A 411 4.39 18.66 1.41
C PHE A 411 3.22 17.94 2.11
N THR A 412 2.40 17.25 1.33
CA THR A 412 1.17 16.62 1.82
C THR A 412 1.36 15.21 2.38
N ALA A 413 2.26 14.43 1.79
CA ALA A 413 2.53 13.05 2.20
C ALA A 413 3.91 12.60 1.71
N CYS A 414 4.42 11.54 2.33
CA CYS A 414 5.54 10.79 1.79
C CYS A 414 5.39 9.30 2.08
N HIS A 415 5.90 8.48 1.17
CA HIS A 415 5.98 7.04 1.27
C HIS A 415 7.27 6.55 0.62
N TYR A 416 7.63 5.30 0.83
CA TYR A 416 8.82 4.71 0.21
C TYR A 416 8.49 3.35 -0.40
N THR A 417 9.15 3.06 -1.52
CA THR A 417 9.32 1.70 -2.04
C THR A 417 10.58 1.10 -1.39
N PRO A 418 10.94 -0.17 -1.67
CA PRO A 418 12.21 -0.71 -1.19
C PRO A 418 13.44 0.10 -1.61
N THR A 419 13.36 0.89 -2.68
CA THR A 419 14.48 1.65 -3.26
C THR A 419 14.29 3.17 -3.20
N ASP A 420 13.08 3.68 -3.35
CA ASP A 420 12.84 5.08 -3.67
C ASP A 420 11.94 5.75 -2.64
N LEU A 421 12.17 7.03 -2.36
CA LEU A 421 11.32 7.85 -1.50
C LEU A 421 10.44 8.73 -2.39
N ILE A 422 9.14 8.71 -2.14
CA ILE A 422 8.12 9.40 -2.93
C ILE A 422 7.43 10.41 -2.03
N CYS A 423 7.47 11.68 -2.43
CA CYS A 423 6.88 12.79 -1.68
C CYS A 423 5.88 13.51 -2.58
N THR A 424 4.76 13.93 -2.01
CA THR A 424 3.76 14.73 -2.71
C THR A 424 3.69 16.13 -2.12
N ALA A 425 3.35 17.09 -2.97
CA ALA A 425 3.20 18.48 -2.56
C ALA A 425 1.93 19.08 -3.17
N ARG A 426 1.30 20.05 -2.49
CA ARG A 426 0.13 20.77 -3.05
C ARG A 426 0.48 21.59 -4.27
N LEU A 427 1.77 21.83 -4.52
CA LEU A 427 2.31 22.39 -5.76
C LEU A 427 2.01 21.56 -7.02
N GLY A 428 1.21 20.50 -6.93
CA GLY A 428 0.89 19.64 -8.07
C GLY A 428 2.09 18.88 -8.58
N VAL A 429 2.84 18.30 -7.64
CA VAL A 429 4.06 17.60 -7.98
C VAL A 429 4.33 16.39 -7.09
N ILE A 430 4.90 15.37 -7.72
CA ILE A 430 5.43 14.19 -7.06
C ILE A 430 6.96 14.20 -7.20
N LEU A 431 7.64 14.20 -6.07
CA LEU A 431 9.10 14.15 -5.95
C LEU A 431 9.52 12.71 -5.68
N ILE A 432 10.46 12.19 -6.47
CA ILE A 432 10.96 10.82 -6.33
C ILE A 432 12.47 10.85 -6.12
N VAL A 433 12.92 10.63 -4.89
CA VAL A 433 14.35 10.48 -4.55
C VAL A 433 14.75 9.03 -4.82
N ARG A 434 15.41 8.81 -5.95
CA ARG A 434 15.82 7.46 -6.35
C ARG A 434 16.90 6.90 -5.42
N ASN A 435 16.82 5.63 -5.09
CA ASN A 435 17.80 4.96 -4.20
C ASN A 435 18.10 5.80 -2.94
N TYR A 436 17.03 6.24 -2.25
CA TYR A 436 17.15 7.27 -1.22
C TYR A 436 18.11 6.86 -0.09
N ARG A 437 18.17 5.57 0.26
CA ARG A 437 19.11 5.06 1.27
C ARG A 437 20.57 5.31 0.87
N ALA A 438 20.93 5.05 -0.39
CA ALA A 438 22.28 5.33 -0.88
C ALA A 438 22.57 6.83 -1.00
N ALA A 439 21.56 7.64 -1.34
CA ALA A 439 21.68 9.09 -1.32
C ALA A 439 21.92 9.64 0.10
N LEU A 440 21.24 9.08 1.10
CA LEU A 440 21.34 9.49 2.51
C LEU A 440 22.58 8.93 3.23
N ALA A 441 23.17 7.83 2.76
CA ALA A 441 24.26 7.13 3.42
C ALA A 441 25.59 7.92 3.49
N SER A 442 25.78 9.01 2.73
CA SER A 442 27.02 9.79 2.80
C SER A 442 27.20 10.41 4.19
N PRO A 443 28.42 10.36 4.77
CA PRO A 443 28.70 11.01 6.06
C PRO A 443 28.75 12.53 5.96
N SER A 444 29.09 13.10 4.80
CA SER A 444 29.17 14.54 4.58
C SER A 444 27.77 15.11 4.30
N PHE A 445 27.38 16.16 5.01
CA PHE A 445 26.11 16.85 4.79
C PHE A 445 25.99 17.39 3.36
N GLU A 446 27.02 18.08 2.85
CA GLU A 446 27.03 18.67 1.51
C GLU A 446 26.92 17.60 0.42
N GLU A 447 27.66 16.50 0.57
CA GLU A 447 27.59 15.39 -0.38
C GLU A 447 26.23 14.70 -0.34
N ARG A 448 25.67 14.49 0.87
CA ARG A 448 24.32 13.94 1.05
C ARG A 448 23.28 14.81 0.35
N GLN A 449 23.31 16.12 0.57
CA GLN A 449 22.41 17.07 -0.07
C GLN A 449 22.53 17.03 -1.60
N ARG A 450 23.76 17.06 -2.13
CA ARG A 450 24.02 16.95 -3.57
C ARG A 450 23.48 15.63 -4.14
N ARG A 451 23.76 14.49 -3.50
CA ARG A 451 23.27 13.17 -3.93
C ARG A 451 21.74 13.07 -3.93
N VAL A 452 21.08 13.66 -2.94
CA VAL A 452 19.60 13.70 -2.90
C VAL A 452 19.06 14.51 -4.08
N VAL A 453 19.61 15.70 -4.35
CA VAL A 453 19.19 16.51 -5.51
C VAL A 453 19.48 15.79 -6.83
N ASP A 454 20.67 15.21 -6.99
CA ASP A 454 21.08 14.49 -8.20
C ASP A 454 20.18 13.26 -8.46
N SER A 455 19.70 12.61 -7.38
CA SER A 455 18.84 11.43 -7.46
C SER A 455 17.35 11.75 -7.53
N THR A 456 16.96 13.00 -7.26
CA THR A 456 15.56 13.44 -7.30
C THR A 456 15.08 13.64 -8.73
N VAL A 457 13.95 13.00 -9.05
CA VAL A 457 13.18 13.26 -10.27
C VAL A 457 11.84 13.91 -9.90
N TRP A 458 11.42 14.86 -10.71
CA TRP A 458 10.13 15.52 -10.58
C TRP A 458 9.10 14.93 -11.55
N LEU A 459 7.89 14.67 -11.09
CA LEU A 459 6.73 14.38 -11.92
C LEU A 459 5.72 15.51 -11.71
N GLY A 460 5.72 16.47 -12.63
CA GLY A 460 4.77 17.59 -12.63
C GLY A 460 3.42 17.11 -13.09
N THR A 461 2.43 17.13 -12.21
CA THR A 461 1.08 16.60 -12.48
C THR A 461 0.10 17.67 -12.93
N GLY A 462 0.45 18.95 -12.76
CA GLY A 462 -0.42 20.09 -13.09
C GLY A 462 -1.70 20.17 -12.24
N SER A 463 -1.78 19.41 -11.15
CA SER A 463 -2.92 19.37 -10.23
C SER A 463 -2.46 18.90 -8.86
N ALA A 464 -2.94 19.55 -7.80
CA ALA A 464 -2.50 19.28 -6.43
C ALA A 464 -2.67 17.81 -6.06
N VAL A 465 -1.60 17.21 -5.51
CA VAL A 465 -1.60 15.79 -5.10
C VAL A 465 -1.89 15.72 -3.61
N HIS A 466 -3.04 15.14 -3.26
CA HIS A 466 -3.55 15.14 -1.90
C HIS A 466 -3.38 13.80 -1.19
N LEU A 467 -3.33 12.70 -1.94
CA LEU A 467 -3.20 11.36 -1.37
C LEU A 467 -2.18 10.55 -2.14
N LEU A 468 -1.45 9.70 -1.42
CA LEU A 468 -0.41 8.83 -1.95
C LEU A 468 -0.58 7.44 -1.33
N ALA A 469 -0.42 6.38 -2.11
CA ALA A 469 -0.29 5.01 -1.63
C ALA A 469 0.88 4.33 -2.34
N VAL A 470 1.60 3.49 -1.61
CA VAL A 470 2.73 2.72 -2.13
C VAL A 470 2.62 1.29 -1.66
N HIS A 471 2.84 0.36 -2.57
CA HIS A 471 2.95 -1.07 -2.30
C HIS A 471 4.04 -1.66 -3.18
N ASP A 472 5.09 -2.19 -2.55
CA ASP A 472 6.30 -2.63 -3.23
C ASP A 472 6.87 -1.51 -4.11
N THR A 473 6.89 -1.67 -5.44
CA THR A 473 7.36 -0.65 -6.39
C THR A 473 6.23 0.14 -7.06
N GLN A 474 4.98 -0.25 -6.82
CA GLN A 474 3.80 0.45 -7.36
C GLN A 474 3.50 1.68 -6.51
N VAL A 475 3.15 2.76 -7.19
CA VAL A 475 2.77 4.03 -6.59
C VAL A 475 1.42 4.43 -7.18
N ALA A 476 0.51 4.89 -6.34
CA ALA A 476 -0.74 5.51 -6.74
C ALA A 476 -0.86 6.89 -6.09
N ALA A 477 -1.31 7.87 -6.86
CA ALA A 477 -1.48 9.24 -6.41
C ALA A 477 -2.86 9.78 -6.82
N VAL A 478 -3.56 10.38 -5.86
CA VAL A 478 -4.89 10.98 -6.08
C VAL A 478 -4.75 12.49 -6.10
N MET A 479 -5.25 13.08 -7.18
CA MET A 479 -5.40 14.51 -7.39
C MET A 479 -6.89 14.84 -7.44
N SER A 480 -7.24 16.13 -7.36
CA SER A 480 -8.64 16.57 -7.47
C SER A 480 -9.28 16.26 -8.82
N THR A 481 -8.48 16.00 -9.86
CA THR A 481 -8.93 15.82 -11.24
C THR A 481 -8.61 14.44 -11.81
N ALA A 482 -7.71 13.68 -11.19
CA ALA A 482 -7.25 12.41 -11.73
C ALA A 482 -6.72 11.47 -10.64
N LEU A 483 -6.80 10.18 -10.92
CA LEU A 483 -6.06 9.14 -10.22
C LEU A 483 -4.98 8.62 -11.16
N ILE A 484 -3.73 8.58 -10.71
CA ILE A 484 -2.64 8.00 -11.49
C ILE A 484 -1.97 6.87 -10.73
N SER A 485 -1.40 5.92 -11.46
CA SER A 485 -0.54 4.88 -10.93
C SER A 485 0.67 4.65 -11.85
N PHE A 486 1.80 4.30 -11.27
CA PHE A 486 3.04 4.00 -12.00
C PHE A 486 3.95 3.07 -11.19
N ASP A 487 4.93 2.48 -11.88
CA ASP A 487 5.91 1.57 -11.30
C ASP A 487 7.30 2.21 -11.27
N THR A 488 7.86 2.38 -10.07
CA THR A 488 9.19 2.97 -9.85
C THR A 488 10.32 2.16 -10.49
N ARG A 489 10.16 0.87 -10.78
CA ARG A 489 11.16 0.06 -11.49
C ARG A 489 11.52 0.64 -12.86
N SER A 490 10.60 1.36 -13.50
CA SER A 490 10.83 2.00 -14.79
C SER A 490 11.89 3.12 -14.73
N LEU A 491 12.08 3.73 -13.54
CA LEU A 491 13.02 4.83 -13.30
C LEU A 491 14.50 4.41 -13.29
N ALA A 492 14.79 3.11 -13.31
CA ALA A 492 16.16 2.58 -13.36
C ALA A 492 16.82 2.74 -14.75
N SER A 493 16.05 3.07 -15.79
CA SER A 493 16.54 3.29 -17.14
C SER A 493 17.34 4.60 -17.28
N THR A 494 18.19 4.71 -18.31
CA THR A 494 18.95 5.93 -18.65
C THR A 494 18.78 6.24 -20.14
N PRO A 495 18.08 7.34 -20.51
CA PRO A 495 17.36 8.25 -19.62
C PRO A 495 16.21 7.54 -18.90
N PRO A 496 15.77 8.03 -17.73
CA PRO A 496 14.63 7.45 -17.04
C PRO A 496 13.35 7.56 -17.87
N HIS A 497 12.62 6.46 -17.94
CA HIS A 497 11.29 6.38 -18.52
C HIS A 497 10.25 6.08 -17.45
N LEU A 498 9.04 6.60 -17.60
CA LEU A 498 7.94 6.35 -16.68
C LEU A 498 6.67 6.03 -17.47
N ASN A 499 6.06 4.89 -17.14
CA ASN A 499 4.73 4.54 -17.64
C ASN A 499 3.70 4.93 -16.58
N VAL A 500 2.82 5.87 -16.92
CA VAL A 500 1.74 6.32 -16.05
C VAL A 500 0.42 5.79 -16.59
N HIS A 501 -0.39 5.24 -15.69
CA HIS A 501 -1.74 4.78 -15.97
C HIS A 501 -2.74 5.63 -15.20
N ALA A 502 -3.80 6.05 -15.88
CA ALA A 502 -4.89 6.80 -15.26
C ALA A 502 -6.22 6.15 -15.64
N PRO A 503 -7.08 5.79 -14.67
CA PRO A 503 -8.42 5.33 -14.99
C PRO A 503 -9.23 6.46 -15.63
N LEU A 504 -9.93 6.14 -16.72
CA LEU A 504 -10.74 7.09 -17.45
C LEU A 504 -12.19 7.07 -16.93
N GLY A 505 -12.87 8.21 -17.08
CA GLY A 505 -14.27 8.35 -16.67
C GLY A 505 -14.48 8.54 -15.17
N MET A 506 -13.42 8.74 -14.38
CA MET A 506 -13.56 9.22 -13.01
C MET A 506 -13.94 10.70 -13.04
N HIS A 507 -14.94 11.09 -12.25
CA HIS A 507 -15.41 12.47 -12.21
C HIS A 507 -14.58 13.29 -11.22
N PRO A 508 -14.15 14.52 -11.56
CA PRO A 508 -13.38 15.37 -10.64
C PRO A 508 -14.07 15.61 -9.29
N GLU A 509 -15.39 15.79 -9.26
CA GLU A 509 -16.14 15.95 -7.98
C GLU A 509 -16.04 14.70 -7.10
N GLY A 510 -15.99 13.51 -7.71
CA GLY A 510 -15.80 12.26 -6.98
C GLY A 510 -14.42 12.17 -6.32
N LEU A 511 -13.38 12.68 -7.00
CA LEU A 511 -11.99 12.65 -6.57
C LEU A 511 -11.62 13.79 -5.61
N SER A 512 -12.21 14.97 -5.77
CA SER A 512 -11.90 16.17 -4.98
C SER A 512 -12.18 15.97 -3.47
N LEU A 513 -13.13 15.11 -3.15
CA LEU A 513 -13.49 14.73 -1.77
C LEU A 513 -12.79 13.46 -1.29
N ALA A 514 -11.90 12.86 -2.08
CA ALA A 514 -11.15 11.70 -1.63
C ALA A 514 -10.29 12.08 -0.40
N SER A 515 -10.48 11.34 0.67
CA SER A 515 -9.79 11.53 1.95
C SER A 515 -8.86 10.37 2.30
N CYS A 516 -8.91 9.24 1.60
CA CYS A 516 -8.06 8.09 1.86
C CYS A 516 -7.75 7.28 0.60
N VAL A 517 -6.52 6.79 0.49
CA VAL A 517 -6.07 5.83 -0.53
C VAL A 517 -5.24 4.75 0.15
N GLN A 518 -5.45 3.50 -0.23
CA GLN A 518 -4.71 2.34 0.24
C GLN A 518 -4.42 1.44 -0.95
N MET A 519 -3.34 0.68 -0.87
CA MET A 519 -2.96 -0.24 -1.93
C MET A 519 -2.39 -1.53 -1.36
N ASP A 520 -2.81 -2.64 -1.93
CA ASP A 520 -2.18 -3.94 -1.74
C ASP A 520 -1.63 -4.46 -3.08
N ARG A 521 -1.11 -5.69 -3.07
CA ARG A 521 -0.51 -6.31 -4.25
C ARG A 521 -1.46 -6.37 -5.46
N LYS A 522 -2.75 -6.57 -5.20
CA LYS A 522 -3.78 -6.86 -6.19
C LYS A 522 -4.69 -5.68 -6.46
N LYS A 523 -4.90 -4.80 -5.48
CA LYS A 523 -5.96 -3.80 -5.54
C LYS A 523 -5.49 -2.42 -5.08
N LEU A 524 -6.04 -1.42 -5.72
CA LEU A 524 -6.01 -0.03 -5.29
C LEU A 524 -7.39 0.34 -4.74
N TYR A 525 -7.42 0.92 -3.55
CA TYR A 525 -8.63 1.33 -2.85
C TYR A 525 -8.56 2.82 -2.59
N PHE A 526 -9.66 3.53 -2.74
CA PHE A 526 -9.72 4.93 -2.35
C PHE A 526 -11.15 5.34 -2.02
N SER A 527 -11.28 6.27 -1.07
CA SER A 527 -12.57 6.88 -0.75
C SER A 527 -13.01 7.75 -1.92
N TYR A 528 -14.28 7.67 -2.29
CA TYR A 528 -14.81 8.32 -3.48
C TYR A 528 -16.25 8.79 -3.27
N TRP A 529 -16.58 9.97 -3.81
CA TRP A 529 -17.94 10.52 -3.74
C TRP A 529 -18.77 10.06 -4.94
N ALA A 530 -19.42 8.89 -4.81
CA ALA A 530 -20.23 8.30 -5.87
C ALA A 530 -21.49 9.13 -6.17
N ALA A 531 -22.12 9.72 -5.15
CA ALA A 531 -23.28 10.60 -5.35
C ALA A 531 -22.91 11.83 -6.20
N GLY A 532 -21.76 12.46 -5.93
CA GLY A 532 -21.28 13.59 -6.74
C GLY A 532 -20.99 13.21 -8.20
N GLU A 533 -20.43 12.02 -8.45
CA GLU A 533 -20.30 11.51 -9.83
C GLU A 533 -21.68 11.33 -10.50
N HIS A 534 -22.65 10.76 -9.78
CA HIS A 534 -24.01 10.56 -10.32
C HIS A 534 -24.73 11.88 -10.60
N GLU A 535 -24.61 12.87 -9.71
CA GLU A 535 -25.20 14.20 -9.88
C GLU A 535 -24.62 14.91 -11.11
N ALA A 536 -23.31 14.81 -11.31
CA ALA A 536 -22.65 15.41 -12.47
C ALA A 536 -22.83 14.61 -13.77
N ASN A 537 -23.01 13.29 -13.67
CA ASN A 537 -23.26 12.39 -14.78
C ASN A 537 -24.30 11.32 -14.41
N PRO A 538 -25.61 11.61 -14.59
CA PRO A 538 -26.69 10.67 -14.26
C PRO A 538 -26.64 9.35 -15.06
N HIS A 539 -25.85 9.29 -16.13
CA HIS A 539 -25.66 8.09 -16.93
C HIS A 539 -24.53 7.18 -16.42
N ALA A 540 -23.79 7.59 -15.39
CA ALA A 540 -22.78 6.76 -14.74
C ALA A 540 -23.44 5.52 -14.12
N GLN A 541 -22.96 4.33 -14.49
CA GLN A 541 -23.44 3.06 -13.94
C GLN A 541 -22.77 2.79 -12.59
N LEU A 542 -23.38 3.31 -11.53
CA LEU A 542 -22.90 3.14 -10.15
C LEU A 542 -23.78 2.13 -9.40
N PRO A 543 -23.22 1.34 -8.48
CA PRO A 543 -24.03 0.47 -7.62
C PRO A 543 -25.02 1.30 -6.80
N MET A 544 -26.27 0.83 -6.67
CA MET A 544 -27.31 1.55 -5.92
C MET A 544 -26.90 1.76 -4.46
N GLU A 545 -26.17 0.80 -3.88
CA GLU A 545 -25.63 0.87 -2.53
C GLU A 545 -24.67 2.05 -2.38
N ALA A 546 -23.89 2.39 -3.41
CA ALA A 546 -22.95 3.51 -3.36
C ALA A 546 -23.63 4.89 -3.40
N LEU A 547 -24.89 4.96 -3.81
CA LEU A 547 -25.68 6.20 -3.90
C LEU A 547 -26.51 6.48 -2.63
N GLN A 548 -26.54 5.55 -1.68
CA GLN A 548 -27.29 5.72 -0.43
C GLN A 548 -26.58 6.66 0.55
N ALA A 549 -27.34 7.21 1.50
CA ALA A 549 -26.83 8.07 2.57
C ALA A 549 -25.97 9.23 2.03
N SER A 550 -24.69 9.38 2.43
CA SER A 550 -23.85 10.48 1.95
C SER A 550 -23.13 10.20 0.62
N GLY A 551 -23.20 8.96 0.13
CA GLY A 551 -22.58 8.53 -1.12
C GLY A 551 -21.04 8.51 -1.12
N MET A 552 -20.40 8.62 0.04
CA MET A 552 -18.95 8.47 0.22
C MET A 552 -18.60 7.02 0.53
N CYS A 553 -18.12 6.30 -0.47
CA CYS A 553 -17.81 4.87 -0.40
C CYS A 553 -16.33 4.60 -0.75
N ILE A 554 -15.92 3.34 -0.80
CA ILE A 554 -14.57 2.94 -1.23
C ILE A 554 -14.68 2.37 -2.64
N ARG A 555 -14.04 3.02 -3.61
CA ARG A 555 -13.87 2.48 -4.96
C ARG A 555 -12.62 1.62 -5.01
N VAL A 556 -12.69 0.52 -5.75
CA VAL A 556 -11.67 -0.55 -5.78
C VAL A 556 -11.29 -0.86 -7.22
N LEU A 557 -10.01 -0.71 -7.54
CA LEU A 557 -9.45 -1.16 -8.82
C LEU A 557 -8.72 -2.47 -8.60
N ASP A 558 -9.26 -3.58 -9.12
CA ASP A 558 -8.73 -4.92 -8.95
C ASP A 558 -7.91 -5.35 -10.18
N PHE A 559 -6.59 -5.48 -10.01
CA PHE A 559 -5.62 -5.88 -11.02
C PHE A 559 -5.43 -7.41 -11.10
N SER A 560 -6.13 -8.20 -10.29
CA SER A 560 -6.04 -9.67 -10.30
C SER A 560 -6.86 -10.35 -11.43
N VAL A 561 -7.20 -9.60 -12.48
CA VAL A 561 -8.03 -10.06 -13.59
C VAL A 561 -7.28 -11.10 -14.44
N PRO A 562 -7.83 -12.31 -14.67
CA PRO A 562 -7.19 -13.29 -15.54
C PRO A 562 -7.06 -12.77 -16.98
N ALA A 563 -6.05 -13.26 -17.70
CA ALA A 563 -6.00 -13.10 -19.16
C ALA A 563 -7.14 -13.93 -19.75
N ASN A 564 -8.14 -13.28 -20.34
CA ASN A 564 -9.11 -13.97 -21.19
C ASN A 564 -8.47 -14.37 -22.51
#